data_AF-A0A439VMY6-F1
#
_entry.id   AF-A0A439VMY6-F1
#
_cell.length_a   1.000
_cell.length_b   1.000
_cell.length_c   1.000
_cell.angle_alpha   90.00
_cell.angle_beta   90.00
_cell.angle_gamma   90.00
#
_symmetry.space_group_name_H-M   'P 1'
#
loop_
_entity.id
_entity.type
_entity.pdbx_description
1 polymer ?
#
loop_
_entity_poly.entity_id
_entity_poly.type
_entity_poly.pdbx_seq_one_letter_code
_entity_poly.pdbx_strand_id
1 'polypeptide(L)'
;KSGNNRLKQGDVAYIEVGGRLHDYAAGLVRSAIYGRHAEATALYELSNAALEAAIAAAMPGALTGDVDAAARGVVERAGRPQTFRQRVGYSCGLGWSTRGYTSLEPGGQNVLRPNMALHMPLFLTDEEGRFAIGCSETILVTDGGAEVLSNGDRDLRFL
;
A
#
# COMPACT_ATOMS: atom_id res chain seq x y z
N LYS A 1 7.33 -9.18 -14.61
CA LYS A 1 7.55 -9.56 -16.03
C LYS A 1 7.02 -8.43 -16.91
N SER A 2 7.81 -7.90 -17.84
CA SER A 2 7.35 -6.92 -18.85
C SER A 2 7.29 -7.58 -20.23
N GLY A 3 6.40 -7.11 -21.11
CA GLY A 3 6.27 -7.57 -22.52
C GLY A 3 5.09 -8.53 -22.80
N ASN A 4 5.02 -9.07 -24.03
CA ASN A 4 3.93 -9.94 -24.54
C ASN A 4 3.97 -11.39 -23.99
N ASN A 5 4.47 -11.61 -22.78
CA ASN A 5 4.58 -12.95 -22.21
C ASN A 5 3.21 -13.45 -21.77
N ARG A 6 2.86 -14.70 -22.15
CA ARG A 6 1.65 -15.36 -21.65
C ARG A 6 1.79 -15.64 -20.16
N LEU A 7 0.71 -15.39 -19.40
CA LEU A 7 0.62 -15.75 -17.99
C LEU A 7 0.80 -17.27 -17.82
N LYS A 8 1.58 -17.65 -16.80
CA LYS A 8 1.85 -19.03 -16.41
C LYS A 8 1.31 -19.29 -15.01
N GLN A 9 0.92 -20.54 -14.73
CA GLN A 9 0.50 -20.95 -13.39
C GLN A 9 1.54 -20.52 -12.35
N GLY A 10 1.07 -19.91 -11.27
CA GLY A 10 1.89 -19.30 -10.22
C GLY A 10 2.29 -17.84 -10.49
N ASP A 11 1.99 -17.26 -11.65
CA ASP A 11 2.32 -15.85 -11.91
C ASP A 11 1.52 -14.93 -11.00
N VAL A 12 2.22 -13.97 -10.40
CA VAL A 12 1.67 -12.92 -9.56
C VAL A 12 1.45 -11.65 -10.38
N ALA A 13 0.24 -11.12 -10.35
CA ALA A 13 -0.11 -9.83 -10.88
C ALA A 13 -0.17 -8.79 -9.76
N TYR A 14 0.57 -7.70 -9.92
CA TYR A 14 0.43 -6.47 -9.16
C TYR A 14 -0.05 -5.40 -10.14
N ILE A 15 -1.22 -4.83 -9.88
CA ILE A 15 -1.88 -3.91 -10.80
C ILE A 15 -2.18 -2.65 -10.03
N GLU A 16 -1.56 -1.54 -10.47
CA GLU A 16 -1.87 -0.21 -9.99
C GLU A 16 -2.64 0.54 -11.08
N VAL A 17 -3.84 0.98 -10.76
CA VAL A 17 -4.69 1.80 -11.63
C VAL A 17 -4.78 3.18 -11.02
N GLY A 18 -4.49 4.20 -11.83
CA GLY A 18 -4.66 5.60 -11.46
C GLY A 18 -5.89 6.19 -12.15
N GLY A 19 -6.62 7.02 -11.42
CA GLY A 19 -7.72 7.84 -11.94
C GLY A 19 -7.53 9.32 -11.61
N ARG A 20 -8.17 10.19 -12.39
CA ARG A 20 -8.27 11.62 -12.10
C ARG A 20 -9.70 12.09 -12.27
N LEU A 21 -10.20 12.87 -11.32
CA LEU A 21 -11.48 13.57 -11.41
C LEU A 21 -11.28 15.02 -10.95
N HIS A 22 -11.63 15.98 -11.80
CA HIS A 22 -11.39 17.41 -11.53
C HIS A 22 -9.95 17.71 -11.08
N ASP A 23 -8.97 17.06 -11.73
CA ASP A 23 -7.53 17.10 -11.41
C ASP A 23 -7.10 16.51 -10.05
N TYR A 24 -8.02 15.93 -9.27
CA TYR A 24 -7.65 15.12 -8.11
C TYR A 24 -7.24 13.73 -8.57
N ALA A 25 -5.96 13.38 -8.35
CA ALA A 25 -5.43 12.06 -8.65
C ALA A 25 -5.59 11.10 -7.47
N ALA A 26 -6.04 9.88 -7.75
CA ALA A 26 -6.06 8.76 -6.80
C ALA A 26 -5.56 7.49 -7.48
N GLY A 27 -4.85 6.66 -6.72
CA GLY A 27 -4.39 5.34 -7.14
C GLY A 27 -5.21 4.24 -6.47
N LEU A 28 -5.19 3.04 -7.04
CA LEU A 28 -5.67 1.83 -6.43
C LEU A 28 -4.81 0.65 -6.90
N VAL A 29 -4.32 -0.13 -5.95
CA VAL A 29 -3.53 -1.33 -6.18
C VAL A 29 -4.35 -2.53 -5.79
N ARG A 30 -4.43 -3.52 -6.69
CA ARG A 30 -4.92 -4.86 -6.37
C ARG A 30 -3.96 -5.89 -6.95
N SER A 31 -3.95 -7.06 -6.32
CA SER A 31 -3.16 -8.20 -6.76
C SER A 31 -4.04 -9.38 -7.10
N ALA A 32 -3.52 -10.23 -7.98
CA ALA A 32 -4.10 -11.52 -8.31
C ALA A 32 -2.99 -12.54 -8.52
N ILE A 33 -3.32 -13.82 -8.35
CA ILE A 33 -2.42 -14.93 -8.66
C ILE A 33 -3.09 -15.76 -9.74
N TYR A 34 -2.39 -16.02 -10.85
CA TYR A 34 -2.88 -16.98 -11.83
C TYR A 34 -2.66 -18.41 -11.31
N GLY A 35 -3.73 -19.09 -10.89
CA GLY A 35 -3.68 -20.36 -10.18
C GLY A 35 -3.52 -20.24 -8.67
N ARG A 36 -2.39 -20.72 -8.14
CA ARG A 36 -2.05 -20.74 -6.71
C ARG A 36 -0.56 -20.51 -6.49
N HIS A 37 -0.19 -19.83 -5.42
CA HIS A 37 1.19 -19.62 -5.03
C HIS A 37 1.27 -19.34 -3.52
N ALA A 38 1.66 -20.33 -2.72
CA ALA A 38 1.57 -20.27 -1.25
C ALA A 38 2.31 -19.07 -0.64
N GLU A 39 3.55 -18.82 -1.07
CA GLU A 39 4.33 -17.69 -0.56
C GLU A 39 3.73 -16.33 -0.93
N ALA A 40 3.17 -16.19 -2.14
CA ALA A 40 2.51 -14.96 -2.56
C ALA A 40 1.23 -14.73 -1.74
N THR A 41 0.44 -15.78 -1.48
CA THR A 41 -0.73 -15.70 -0.60
C THR A 41 -0.34 -15.23 0.81
N ALA A 42 0.70 -15.83 1.41
CA ALA A 42 1.17 -15.46 2.74
C ALA A 42 1.67 -13.99 2.79
N LEU A 43 2.41 -13.56 1.76
CA LEU A 43 2.85 -12.17 1.64
C LEU A 43 1.68 -11.20 1.44
N TYR A 44 0.63 -11.58 0.70
CA TYR A 44 -0.56 -10.75 0.53
C TYR A 44 -1.29 -10.52 1.87
N GLU A 45 -1.50 -11.59 2.64
CA GLU A 45 -2.14 -11.51 3.96
C GLU A 45 -1.34 -10.62 4.91
N LEU A 46 -0.01 -10.80 4.96
CA LEU A 46 0.88 -9.96 5.76
C LEU A 46 0.86 -8.51 5.30
N SER A 47 0.85 -8.26 3.99
CA SER A 47 0.75 -6.93 3.41
C SER A 47 -0.56 -6.23 3.79
N ASN A 48 -1.68 -6.96 3.76
CA ASN A 48 -2.97 -6.41 4.15
C ASN A 48 -3.02 -6.09 5.65
N ALA A 49 -2.48 -6.95 6.51
CA ALA A 49 -2.37 -6.69 7.94
C ALA A 49 -1.48 -5.45 8.24
N ALA A 50 -0.38 -5.29 7.51
CA ALA A 50 0.47 -4.10 7.62
C ALA A 50 -0.28 -2.83 7.16
N LEU A 51 -1.13 -2.94 6.14
CA LEU A 51 -1.90 -1.80 5.61
C LEU A 51 -2.95 -1.35 6.61
N GLU A 52 -3.67 -2.29 7.22
CA GLU A 52 -4.61 -2.02 8.31
C GLU A 52 -3.92 -1.31 9.49
N ALA A 53 -2.74 -1.77 9.89
CA ALA A 53 -2.00 -1.13 10.97
C ALA A 53 -1.59 0.32 10.62
N ALA A 54 -1.19 0.58 9.39
CA ALA A 54 -0.86 1.93 8.96
C ALA A 54 -2.09 2.84 8.85
N ILE A 55 -3.22 2.33 8.33
CA ILE A 55 -4.48 3.09 8.27
C ILE A 55 -4.94 3.46 9.69
N ALA A 56 -4.88 2.52 10.63
CA ALA A 56 -5.23 2.76 12.04
C ALA A 56 -4.31 3.79 12.72
N ALA A 57 -3.03 3.85 12.32
CA ALA A 57 -2.08 4.84 12.84
C ALA A 57 -2.23 6.24 12.22
N ALA A 58 -2.93 6.37 11.09
CA ALA A 58 -3.10 7.62 10.36
C ALA A 58 -4.13 8.55 11.03
N MET A 59 -3.78 9.07 12.20
CA MET A 59 -4.59 9.95 13.03
C MET A 59 -4.08 11.40 12.99
N PRO A 60 -4.93 12.42 13.23
CA PRO A 60 -4.47 13.78 13.50
C PRO A 60 -3.41 13.81 14.60
N GLY A 61 -2.32 14.53 14.36
CA GLY A 61 -1.21 14.66 15.30
C GLY A 61 -0.14 13.58 15.20
N ALA A 62 -0.40 12.44 14.54
CA ALA A 62 0.61 11.41 14.31
C ALA A 62 1.71 11.92 13.36
N LEU A 63 2.95 11.48 13.56
CA LEU A 63 4.02 11.73 12.59
C LEU A 63 3.89 10.76 11.43
N THR A 64 4.31 11.18 10.23
CA THR A 64 4.33 10.30 9.06
C THR A 64 5.22 9.07 9.26
N GLY A 65 6.28 9.19 10.07
CA GLY A 65 7.13 8.06 10.47
C GLY A 65 6.45 7.07 11.41
N ASP A 66 5.49 7.51 12.24
CA ASP A 66 4.73 6.62 13.13
C ASP A 66 3.81 5.70 12.31
N VAL A 67 3.25 6.23 11.22
CA VAL A 67 2.43 5.47 10.27
C VAL A 67 3.28 4.41 9.53
N ASP A 68 4.50 4.77 9.11
CA ASP A 68 5.44 3.79 8.54
C ASP A 68 5.81 2.71 9.56
N ALA A 69 6.16 3.12 10.78
CA ALA A 69 6.54 2.23 11.86
C ALA A 69 5.42 1.23 12.23
N ALA A 70 4.15 1.66 12.17
CA ALA A 70 3.01 0.79 12.43
C ALA A 70 2.95 -0.38 11.43
N ALA A 71 3.03 -0.11 10.13
CA ALA A 71 3.09 -1.15 9.10
C ALA A 71 4.36 -2.00 9.21
N ARG A 72 5.52 -1.34 9.32
CA ARG A 72 6.82 -2.01 9.33
C ARG A 72 6.95 -2.95 10.53
N GLY A 73 6.45 -2.55 11.69
CA GLY A 73 6.40 -3.37 12.89
C GLY A 73 5.56 -4.65 12.71
N VAL A 74 4.50 -4.65 11.88
CA VAL A 74 3.75 -5.87 11.55
C VAL A 74 4.64 -6.85 10.78
N VAL A 75 5.36 -6.36 9.76
CA VAL A 75 6.25 -7.17 8.92
C VAL A 75 7.45 -7.69 9.71
N GLU A 76 8.02 -6.87 10.59
CA GLU A 76 9.13 -7.24 11.47
C GLU A 76 8.73 -8.32 12.47
N ARG A 77 7.56 -8.21 13.12
CA ARG A 77 7.05 -9.24 14.04
C ARG A 77 6.75 -10.57 13.34
N ALA A 78 6.42 -10.53 12.05
CA ALA A 78 6.28 -11.73 11.23
C ALA A 78 7.64 -12.35 10.82
N GLY A 79 8.77 -11.76 11.22
CA GLY A 79 10.11 -12.25 10.92
C GLY A 79 10.55 -12.04 9.47
N ARG A 80 9.87 -11.15 8.72
CA ARG A 80 10.08 -10.95 7.27
C ARG A 80 10.50 -9.52 6.88
N PRO A 81 11.38 -8.83 7.63
CA PRO A 81 11.67 -7.40 7.40
C PRO A 81 12.21 -7.10 5.99
N GLN A 82 12.91 -8.05 5.37
CA GLN A 82 13.52 -7.88 4.05
C GLN A 82 12.50 -7.82 2.90
N THR A 83 11.24 -8.18 3.16
CA THR A 83 10.15 -8.19 2.18
C THR A 83 9.53 -6.80 1.98
N PHE A 84 9.75 -5.86 2.90
CA PHE A 84 9.18 -4.52 2.88
C PHE A 84 10.25 -3.45 2.66
N ARG A 85 10.44 -3.03 1.40
CA ARG A 85 11.58 -2.19 0.98
C ARG A 85 11.23 -0.74 0.64
N GLN A 86 9.94 -0.45 0.50
CA GLN A 86 9.43 0.87 0.13
C GLN A 86 8.84 1.63 1.34
N ARG A 87 8.46 2.88 1.13
CA ARG A 87 7.66 3.69 2.05
C ARG A 87 6.20 3.23 2.06
N VAL A 88 5.46 3.43 3.14
CA VAL A 88 4.03 3.04 3.24
C VAL A 88 3.14 3.78 2.23
N GLY A 89 3.43 5.05 1.98
CA GLY A 89 2.53 5.88 1.18
C GLY A 89 2.97 7.31 1.03
N TYR A 90 2.10 8.12 0.42
CA TYR A 90 2.37 9.50 0.06
C TYR A 90 1.08 10.28 -0.19
N SER A 91 1.16 11.61 -0.11
CA SER A 91 0.02 12.48 -0.43
C SER A 91 -0.43 12.33 -1.87
N CYS A 92 -1.74 12.33 -2.08
CA CYS A 92 -2.38 12.34 -3.40
C CYS A 92 -3.38 13.51 -3.51
N GLY A 93 -4.07 13.64 -4.65
CA GLY A 93 -5.02 14.73 -4.90
C GLY A 93 -4.55 15.74 -5.95
N LEU A 94 -4.93 17.01 -5.77
CA LEU A 94 -4.69 18.08 -6.73
C LEU A 94 -3.19 18.33 -6.94
N GLY A 95 -2.78 18.46 -8.20
CA GLY A 95 -1.39 18.82 -8.54
C GLY A 95 -0.37 17.75 -8.14
N TRP A 96 -0.80 16.50 -7.98
CA TRP A 96 0.09 15.40 -7.60
C TRP A 96 1.29 15.28 -8.55
N SER A 97 2.48 15.35 -7.97
CA SER A 97 3.76 14.98 -8.59
C SER A 97 4.24 13.65 -8.02
N THR A 98 5.18 12.98 -8.71
CA THR A 98 5.59 11.58 -8.43
C THR A 98 6.03 11.28 -7.00
N ARG A 99 6.34 12.29 -6.16
CA ARG A 99 6.67 12.10 -4.74
C ARG A 99 5.62 12.59 -3.74
N GLY A 100 4.67 13.43 -4.17
CA GLY A 100 3.77 14.15 -3.27
C GLY A 100 4.50 15.16 -2.38
N TYR A 101 3.75 15.97 -1.62
CA TYR A 101 4.29 16.90 -0.62
C TYR A 101 4.51 16.23 0.75
N THR A 102 3.82 15.12 1.00
CA THR A 102 3.92 14.35 2.25
C THR A 102 4.24 12.89 1.92
N SER A 103 5.17 12.30 2.68
CA SER A 103 5.72 10.97 2.48
C SER A 103 5.62 10.19 3.80
N LEU A 104 5.06 8.98 3.75
CA LEU A 104 4.94 8.06 4.88
C LEU A 104 6.14 7.10 4.85
N GLU A 105 7.32 7.63 5.16
CA GLU A 105 8.59 6.91 5.12
C GLU A 105 9.22 6.79 6.52
N PRO A 106 10.16 5.85 6.73
CA PRO A 106 10.81 5.65 8.02
C PRO A 106 11.39 6.97 8.56
N GLY A 107 11.05 7.31 9.80
CA GLY A 107 11.53 8.52 10.47
C GLY A 107 10.92 9.84 9.96
N GLY A 108 9.87 9.80 9.13
CA GLY A 108 9.16 10.99 8.68
C GLY A 108 8.63 11.86 9.82
N GLN A 109 8.80 13.18 9.72
CA GLN A 109 8.51 14.16 10.78
C GLN A 109 7.30 15.06 10.50
N ASN A 110 6.60 14.85 9.38
CA ASN A 110 5.43 15.65 9.06
C ASN A 110 4.27 15.23 9.97
N VAL A 111 3.56 16.20 10.56
CA VAL A 111 2.39 15.94 11.38
C VAL A 111 1.17 15.78 10.49
N LEU A 112 0.46 14.67 10.62
CA LEU A 112 -0.82 14.45 9.95
C LEU A 112 -1.89 15.38 10.50
N ARG A 113 -2.69 15.96 9.60
CA ARG A 113 -3.77 16.89 9.93
C ARG A 113 -5.06 16.45 9.25
N PRO A 114 -6.23 16.80 9.80
CA PRO A 114 -7.50 16.62 9.11
C PRO A 114 -7.45 17.22 7.69
N ASN A 115 -8.15 16.59 6.76
CA ASN A 115 -8.21 16.88 5.32
C ASN A 115 -6.95 16.53 4.50
N MET A 116 -5.98 15.80 5.07
CA MET A 116 -4.90 15.22 4.28
C MET A 116 -5.36 13.95 3.57
N ALA A 117 -5.16 13.87 2.25
CA ALA A 117 -5.41 12.68 1.45
C ALA A 117 -4.10 11.94 1.15
N LEU A 118 -4.06 10.64 1.46
CA LEU A 118 -2.85 9.82 1.35
C LEU A 118 -3.16 8.54 0.56
N HIS A 119 -2.32 8.24 -0.43
CA HIS A 119 -2.31 6.95 -1.11
C HIS A 119 -1.30 6.02 -0.42
N MET A 120 -1.72 4.81 -0.06
CA MET A 120 -0.95 3.86 0.74
C MET A 120 -0.75 2.52 0.01
N PRO A 121 0.10 2.47 -1.03
CA PRO A 121 0.44 1.24 -1.72
C PRO A 121 1.37 0.38 -0.88
N LEU A 122 0.79 -0.58 -0.19
CA LEU A 122 1.51 -1.52 0.64
C LEU A 122 1.58 -2.87 -0.07
N PHE A 123 2.78 -3.19 -0.52
CA PHE A 123 3.12 -4.47 -1.11
C PHE A 123 4.38 -5.03 -0.50
N LEU A 124 4.51 -6.34 -0.55
CA LEU A 124 5.73 -7.03 -0.15
C LEU A 124 6.34 -7.71 -1.37
N THR A 125 7.66 -7.83 -1.36
CA THR A 125 8.37 -8.67 -2.33
C THR A 125 8.78 -9.96 -1.66
N ASP A 126 8.89 -11.04 -2.43
CA ASP A 126 9.63 -12.19 -1.92
C ASP A 126 11.10 -11.81 -1.64
N GLU A 127 11.80 -12.63 -0.87
CA GLU A 127 13.16 -12.30 -0.41
C GLU A 127 14.13 -12.07 -1.59
N GLU A 128 13.94 -12.83 -2.67
CA GLU A 128 14.71 -12.74 -3.91
C GLU A 128 14.29 -11.56 -4.82
N GLY A 129 13.18 -10.86 -4.52
CA GLY A 129 12.69 -9.73 -5.31
C GLY A 129 12.14 -10.12 -6.69
N ARG A 130 11.70 -11.36 -6.88
CA ARG A 130 11.15 -11.91 -8.13
C ARG A 130 9.74 -11.41 -8.42
N PHE A 131 8.93 -11.18 -7.38
CA PHE A 131 7.58 -10.62 -7.53
C PHE A 131 7.23 -9.68 -6.37
N ALA A 132 6.20 -8.86 -6.60
CA ALA A 132 5.58 -8.01 -5.59
C ALA A 132 4.09 -8.36 -5.49
N ILE A 133 3.54 -8.34 -4.28
CA ILE A 133 2.13 -8.62 -4.03
C ILE A 133 1.61 -7.77 -2.89
N GLY A 134 0.39 -7.24 -3.03
CA GLY A 134 -0.24 -6.42 -2.00
C GLY A 134 -1.47 -5.70 -2.50
N CYS A 135 -1.89 -4.70 -1.75
CA CYS A 135 -3.00 -3.83 -2.14
C CYS A 135 -2.74 -2.42 -1.63
N SER A 136 -3.63 -1.50 -1.99
CA SER A 136 -3.53 -0.14 -1.50
C SER A 136 -4.89 0.42 -1.19
N GLU A 137 -4.87 1.49 -0.42
CA GLU A 137 -6.02 2.33 -0.20
C GLU A 137 -5.64 3.78 -0.35
N THR A 138 -6.63 4.58 -0.72
CA THR A 138 -6.56 6.02 -0.56
C THR A 138 -7.38 6.38 0.66
N ILE A 139 -6.77 7.09 1.61
CA ILE A 139 -7.43 7.53 2.85
C ILE A 139 -7.55 9.05 2.91
N LEU A 140 -8.54 9.50 3.67
CA LEU A 140 -8.68 10.86 4.16
C LEU A 140 -8.44 10.84 5.67
N VAL A 141 -7.49 11.66 6.14
CA VAL A 141 -7.37 11.93 7.57
C VAL A 141 -8.53 12.85 7.98
N THR A 142 -9.37 12.37 8.88
CA THR A 142 -10.51 13.09 9.49
C THR A 142 -10.14 13.49 10.92
N ASP A 143 -11.01 14.24 11.60
CA ASP A 143 -10.81 14.60 13.01
C ASP A 143 -10.75 13.39 13.96
N GLY A 144 -11.38 12.27 13.56
CA GLY A 144 -11.47 11.04 14.37
C GLY A 144 -10.54 9.90 13.95
N GLY A 145 -9.73 10.09 12.89
CA GLY A 145 -8.86 9.06 12.32
C GLY A 145 -8.93 8.99 10.81
N ALA A 146 -8.62 7.84 10.22
CA ALA A 146 -8.59 7.68 8.76
C ALA A 146 -9.92 7.12 8.21
N GLU A 147 -10.47 7.77 7.19
CA GLU A 147 -11.55 7.25 6.35
C GLU A 147 -10.95 6.66 5.05
N VAL A 148 -11.32 5.43 4.70
CA VAL A 148 -10.92 4.82 3.43
C VAL A 148 -11.86 5.30 2.32
N LEU A 149 -11.30 5.94 1.28
CA LEU A 149 -12.05 6.50 0.15
C LEU A 149 -12.23 5.51 -1.01
N SER A 150 -11.44 4.44 -1.07
CA SER A 150 -11.58 3.43 -2.12
C SER A 150 -12.57 2.34 -1.71
N ASN A 151 -13.31 1.79 -2.67
CA ASN A 151 -14.42 0.86 -2.41
C ASN A 151 -14.20 -0.53 -3.06
N GLY A 152 -12.97 -0.84 -3.45
CA GLY A 152 -12.62 -2.14 -4.00
C GLY A 152 -12.43 -3.18 -2.90
N ASP A 153 -12.95 -4.38 -3.11
CA ASP A 153 -12.66 -5.54 -2.24
C ASP A 153 -11.15 -5.83 -2.16
N ARG A 154 -10.68 -6.25 -0.98
CA ARG A 154 -9.29 -6.65 -0.71
C ARG A 154 -9.12 -8.17 -0.63
N ASP A 155 -10.09 -8.95 -1.10
CA ASP A 155 -9.89 -10.39 -1.27
C ASP A 155 -8.86 -10.67 -2.36
N LEU A 156 -7.90 -11.54 -2.03
CA LEU A 156 -6.93 -12.02 -3.01
C LEU A 156 -7.64 -12.82 -4.11
N ARG A 157 -7.51 -12.34 -5.34
CA ARG A 157 -8.10 -13.02 -6.50
C ARG A 157 -7.18 -14.12 -7.01
N PHE A 158 -7.77 -15.26 -7.33
CA PHE A 158 -7.11 -16.34 -8.05
C PHE A 158 -7.77 -16.49 -9.42
N LEU A 159 -6.98 -16.32 -10.47
CA LEU A 159 -7.41 -16.36 -11.87
C LEU A 159 -7.14 -17.71 -12.52
#